data_AF-A0A517MTE4-F1
#
_entry.id   AF-A0A517MTE4-F1
#
_cell.length_a   1.000
_cell.length_b   1.000
_cell.length_c   1.000
_cell.angle_alpha   90.00
_cell.angle_beta   90.00
_cell.angle_gamma   90.00
#
_symmetry.space_group_name_H-M   'P 1'
#
loop_
_entity.id
_entity.type
_entity.pdbx_description
1 polymer ?
#
loop_
_entity_poly.entity_id
_entity_poly.type
_entity_poly.pdbx_seq_one_letter_code
_entity_poly.pdbx_strand_id
1 'polypeptide(L)'
;MMSEPTIAHYGFRIVGDCRSERRLVEWPVAFAAYCRCDGLAEVEREAYLSAFTFGDAFREHLTNTGSTKGYSGPSWSPWLWFDIDAADDIPAAHNAARSLCAVLIKRYKLDDNALLIFFSGSKGFHVGLPTALFTPGASATYHRIARQFAEHVAALARIDIDTGVYDAVRAFRAPNSRHPKTGLHKRRFEFDELLHLKTTRLVELAATPEPFDVPTKPVALNQTAASDWQQADHHVAKQRAAMRERRQAVGSGATDATLNRATLEFLRQGATKGDRHRLLFSAAANLAEFRCSAALAHALLTESALDSGLSPSEVRRQIDCGLNRASLEGGSHDR
;
A
#
# COMPACT_ATOMS: atom_id res chain seq x y z
N MET A 1 -3.42 -2.18 33.92
CA MET A 1 -2.18 -1.57 33.41
C MET A 1 -2.38 -1.29 31.93
N MET A 2 -2.56 -0.03 31.56
CA MET A 2 -2.53 0.35 30.14
C MET A 2 -1.06 0.22 29.73
N SER A 3 -0.73 -0.81 28.95
CA SER A 3 0.59 -0.94 28.32
C SER A 3 0.87 0.36 27.56
N GLU A 4 2.05 0.94 27.78
CA GLU A 4 2.54 2.03 26.94
C GLU A 4 2.34 1.67 25.46
N PRO A 5 1.93 2.62 24.60
CA PRO A 5 1.76 2.32 23.19
C PRO A 5 3.09 1.83 22.64
N THR A 6 3.15 0.55 22.25
CA THR A 6 4.33 -0.05 21.63
C THR A 6 4.70 0.81 20.45
N ILE A 7 5.77 1.60 20.57
CA ILE A 7 6.19 2.55 19.55
C ILE A 7 6.45 1.72 18.29
N ALA A 8 5.69 1.95 17.23
CA ALA A 8 5.90 1.27 15.95
C ALA A 8 7.14 1.87 15.27
N HIS A 9 8.33 1.44 15.69
CA HIS A 9 9.62 1.93 15.19
C HIS A 9 10.33 0.91 14.31
N TYR A 10 9.92 -0.36 14.31
CA TYR A 10 10.51 -1.36 13.44
C TYR A 10 9.99 -1.22 12.01
N GLY A 11 10.86 -1.55 11.08
CA GLY A 11 10.52 -1.79 9.68
C GLY A 11 11.41 -2.88 9.11
N PHE A 12 11.44 -2.98 7.80
CA PHE A 12 12.44 -3.78 7.12
C PHE A 12 13.16 -2.99 6.02
N ARG A 13 14.41 -3.34 5.77
CA ARG A 13 15.24 -2.86 4.66
C ARG A 13 15.54 -4.02 3.72
N ILE A 14 15.49 -3.76 2.43
CA ILE A 14 15.95 -4.66 1.38
C ILE A 14 17.03 -3.91 0.59
N VAL A 15 18.16 -4.56 0.31
CA VAL A 15 19.22 -4.03 -0.55
C VAL A 15 19.35 -4.95 -1.77
N GLY A 16 19.33 -4.36 -2.96
CA GLY A 16 19.23 -5.06 -4.24
C GLY A 16 17.77 -5.29 -4.65
N ASP A 17 17.55 -6.40 -5.38
CA ASP A 17 16.24 -6.79 -5.91
C ASP A 17 15.17 -6.84 -4.80
N CYS A 18 13.95 -6.38 -5.09
CA CYS A 18 12.86 -6.26 -4.11
C CYS A 18 12.39 -7.59 -3.49
N ARG A 19 12.83 -8.73 -4.06
CA ARG A 19 12.55 -10.09 -3.56
C ARG A 19 13.64 -10.59 -2.60
N SER A 20 14.74 -9.85 -2.48
CA SER A 20 15.83 -10.17 -1.56
C SER A 20 15.36 -10.13 -0.11
N GLU A 21 16.27 -10.53 0.79
CA GLU A 21 16.03 -10.57 2.22
C GLU A 21 15.45 -9.26 2.79
N ARG A 22 14.40 -9.38 3.59
CA ARG A 22 13.82 -8.28 4.36
C ARG A 22 14.47 -8.26 5.74
N ARG A 23 15.48 -7.41 5.91
CA ARG A 23 16.23 -7.28 7.17
C ARG A 23 15.50 -6.34 8.11
N LEU A 24 15.29 -6.75 9.37
CA LEU A 24 14.72 -5.88 10.40
C LEU A 24 15.60 -4.64 10.59
N VAL A 25 14.98 -3.46 10.71
CA VAL A 25 15.68 -2.21 11.01
C VAL A 25 14.85 -1.33 11.94
N GLU A 26 15.54 -0.44 12.64
CA GLU A 26 14.95 0.78 13.20
C GLU A 26 14.56 1.70 12.03
N TRP A 27 13.27 1.77 11.71
CA TRP A 27 12.79 2.44 10.51
C TRP A 27 13.15 3.92 10.46
N PRO A 28 13.00 4.72 11.54
CA PRO A 28 13.36 6.14 11.50
C PRO A 28 14.85 6.37 11.23
N VAL A 29 15.71 5.50 11.78
CA VAL A 29 17.17 5.56 11.58
C VAL A 29 17.52 5.24 10.12
N ALA A 30 16.96 4.15 9.60
CA ALA A 30 17.19 3.76 8.21
C ALA A 30 16.66 4.81 7.21
N PHE A 31 15.44 5.31 7.43
CA PHE A 31 14.85 6.36 6.59
C PHE A 31 15.73 7.62 6.57
N ALA A 32 16.16 8.09 7.74
CA ALA A 32 17.03 9.27 7.84
C ALA A 32 18.42 9.04 7.19
N ALA A 33 18.97 7.84 7.28
CA ALA A 33 20.22 7.47 6.59
C ALA A 33 20.08 7.58 5.06
N TYR A 34 18.96 7.12 4.49
CA TYR A 34 18.65 7.28 3.07
C TYR A 34 18.43 8.75 2.68
N CYS A 35 17.71 9.52 3.50
CA CYS A 35 17.51 10.95 3.28
C CYS A 35 18.84 11.71 3.19
N ARG A 36 19.81 11.39 4.06
CA ARG A 36 21.12 12.06 4.12
C ARG A 36 22.21 11.45 3.22
N CYS A 37 21.86 10.46 2.40
CA CYS A 37 22.83 9.72 1.59
C CYS A 37 24.00 9.16 2.43
N ASP A 38 23.70 8.69 3.65
CA ASP A 38 24.69 8.08 4.54
C ASP A 38 25.34 6.85 3.85
N GLY A 39 26.64 6.65 4.05
CA GLY A 39 27.38 5.55 3.43
C GLY A 39 26.77 4.18 3.73
N LEU A 40 26.17 3.98 4.91
CA LEU A 40 25.51 2.73 5.30
C LEU A 40 24.17 2.49 4.58
N ALA A 41 23.57 3.53 3.99
CA ALA A 41 22.34 3.42 3.21
C ALA A 41 22.57 2.83 1.81
N GLU A 42 23.80 2.93 1.29
CA GLU A 42 24.17 2.42 -0.04
C GLU A 42 23.26 2.94 -1.16
N VAL A 43 23.06 4.27 -1.24
CA VAL A 43 22.09 4.90 -2.16
C VAL A 43 22.35 4.65 -3.65
N GLU A 44 23.59 4.30 -4.01
CA GLU A 44 23.99 3.88 -5.36
C GLU A 44 23.42 2.52 -5.78
N ARG A 45 22.83 1.78 -4.84
CA ARG A 45 22.17 0.50 -5.09
C ARG A 45 20.67 0.66 -5.04
N GLU A 46 20.00 -0.26 -5.73
CA GLU A 46 18.59 -0.49 -5.53
C GLU A 46 18.34 -0.88 -4.07
N ALA A 47 17.35 -0.27 -3.44
CA ALA A 47 16.98 -0.53 -2.07
C ALA A 47 15.55 -0.10 -1.74
N TYR A 48 14.99 -0.76 -0.74
CA TYR A 48 13.62 -0.57 -0.29
C TYR A 48 13.56 -0.51 1.23
N LEU A 49 12.62 0.28 1.74
CA LEU A 49 12.16 0.22 3.11
C LEU A 49 10.72 -0.29 3.14
N SER A 50 10.23 -0.73 4.29
CA SER A 50 8.80 -0.98 4.46
C SER A 50 8.00 0.32 4.33
N ALA A 51 6.86 0.27 3.63
CA ALA A 51 5.94 1.41 3.53
C ALA A 51 5.30 1.77 4.88
N PHE A 52 5.19 0.77 5.75
CA PHE A 52 4.69 0.86 7.11
C PHE A 52 5.79 0.50 8.12
N THR A 53 5.48 0.79 9.37
CA THR A 53 6.26 0.51 10.57
C THR A 53 5.45 -0.37 11.50
N PHE A 54 6.14 -1.07 12.38
CA PHE A 54 5.60 -2.14 13.18
C PHE A 54 6.19 -2.14 14.60
N GLY A 55 5.48 -2.77 15.53
CA GLY A 55 5.96 -3.00 16.90
C GLY A 55 6.63 -4.35 17.08
N ASP A 56 6.83 -4.75 18.34
CA ASP A 56 7.55 -5.99 18.71
C ASP A 56 6.94 -7.27 18.10
N ALA A 57 5.61 -7.33 17.96
CA ALA A 57 4.93 -8.47 17.33
C ALA A 57 5.44 -8.77 15.92
N PHE A 58 5.84 -7.75 15.15
CA PHE A 58 6.44 -7.95 13.83
C PHE A 58 7.87 -8.46 13.92
N ARG A 59 8.67 -7.93 14.85
CA ARG A 59 10.02 -8.44 15.12
C ARG A 59 9.96 -9.92 15.47
N GLU A 60 9.10 -10.29 16.41
CA GLU A 60 8.89 -11.70 16.80
C GLU A 60 8.45 -12.57 15.63
N HIS A 61 7.48 -12.10 14.84
CA HIS A 61 7.04 -12.80 13.63
C HIS A 61 8.20 -13.05 12.65
N LEU A 62 9.01 -12.02 12.39
CA LEU A 62 10.13 -12.12 11.46
C LEU A 62 11.24 -13.03 12.01
N THR A 63 11.54 -12.96 13.31
CA THR A 63 12.50 -13.85 13.98
C THR A 63 12.05 -15.31 13.91
N ASN A 64 10.77 -15.58 14.15
CA ASN A 64 10.24 -16.94 14.20
C ASN A 64 10.07 -17.58 12.82
N THR A 65 9.75 -16.79 11.80
CA THR A 65 9.39 -17.32 10.48
C THR A 65 10.44 -17.04 9.38
N GLY A 66 11.39 -16.14 9.63
CA GLY A 66 12.31 -15.64 8.62
C GLY A 66 11.63 -14.87 7.47
N SER A 67 10.35 -14.54 7.59
CA SER A 67 9.56 -13.93 6.52
C SER A 67 8.56 -12.91 7.04
N THR A 68 8.25 -11.88 6.26
CA THR A 68 7.15 -10.96 6.56
C THR A 68 5.79 -11.49 6.11
N LYS A 69 5.77 -12.59 5.33
CA LYS A 69 4.55 -13.17 4.79
C LYS A 69 3.63 -13.63 5.92
N GLY A 70 2.35 -13.30 5.80
CA GLY A 70 1.32 -13.70 6.77
C GLY A 70 1.22 -12.82 8.01
N TYR A 71 2.11 -11.84 8.19
CA TYR A 71 1.96 -10.87 9.27
C TYR A 71 0.66 -10.08 9.09
N SER A 72 -0.19 -10.11 10.12
CA SER A 72 -1.50 -9.45 10.14
C SER A 72 -1.72 -8.59 11.39
N GLY A 73 -0.64 -8.38 12.16
CA GLY A 73 -0.65 -7.56 13.37
C GLY A 73 -0.67 -6.06 13.09
N PRO A 74 -0.58 -5.23 14.14
CA PRO A 74 -0.61 -3.78 14.02
C PRO A 74 0.47 -3.22 13.09
N SER A 75 0.10 -2.22 12.30
CA SER A 75 1.00 -1.37 11.54
C SER A 75 0.68 0.11 11.74
N TRP A 76 1.64 0.96 11.41
CA TRP A 76 1.56 2.42 11.46
C TRP A 76 2.48 3.03 10.39
N SER A 77 2.42 4.33 10.12
CA SER A 77 3.44 5.00 9.32
C SER A 77 3.57 6.48 9.67
N PRO A 78 4.78 7.07 9.66
CA PRO A 78 4.95 8.52 9.80
C PRO A 78 4.43 9.31 8.59
N TRP A 79 4.30 8.65 7.44
CA TRP A 79 3.82 9.24 6.20
C TRP A 79 2.73 8.38 5.58
N LEU A 80 1.64 9.00 5.14
CA LEU A 80 0.66 8.37 4.27
C LEU A 80 1.11 8.57 2.82
N TRP A 81 1.39 7.47 2.12
CA TRP A 81 2.05 7.46 0.81
C TRP A 81 1.06 7.37 -0.34
N PHE A 82 1.08 8.36 -1.23
CA PHE A 82 0.44 8.29 -2.53
C PHE A 82 1.47 7.85 -3.57
N ASP A 83 1.23 6.72 -4.21
CA ASP A 83 2.05 6.19 -5.29
C ASP A 83 1.37 6.48 -6.62
N ILE A 84 1.96 7.36 -7.42
CA ILE A 84 1.43 7.80 -8.71
C ILE A 84 2.29 7.17 -9.79
N ASP A 85 1.74 6.23 -10.55
CA ASP A 85 2.42 5.61 -11.69
C ASP A 85 1.70 5.99 -12.99
N ALA A 86 2.47 6.42 -13.99
CA ALA A 86 1.96 6.58 -15.35
C ALA A 86 2.83 5.72 -16.26
N ALA A 87 2.23 4.60 -16.72
CA ALA A 87 2.93 3.51 -17.37
C ALA A 87 4.01 3.98 -18.36
N ASP A 88 3.72 4.92 -19.26
CA ASP A 88 4.72 5.47 -20.21
C ASP A 88 4.59 7.00 -20.41
N ASP A 89 3.94 7.71 -19.49
CA ASP A 89 3.69 9.16 -19.58
C ASP A 89 4.12 9.89 -18.29
N ILE A 90 5.42 10.09 -18.14
CA ILE A 90 5.99 10.81 -16.99
C ILE A 90 5.41 12.23 -16.86
N PRO A 91 5.20 13.01 -17.94
CA PRO A 91 4.46 14.29 -17.85
C PRO A 91 3.07 14.17 -17.23
N ALA A 92 2.29 13.14 -17.56
CA ALA A 92 1.00 12.90 -16.90
C ALA A 92 1.16 12.59 -15.41
N ALA A 93 2.11 11.73 -15.02
CA ALA A 93 2.40 11.48 -13.59
C ALA A 93 2.82 12.76 -12.85
N HIS A 94 3.63 13.60 -13.50
CA HIS A 94 4.05 14.88 -12.95
C HIS A 94 2.86 15.83 -12.73
N ASN A 95 1.96 15.96 -13.72
CA ASN A 95 0.74 16.77 -13.57
C ASN A 95 -0.21 16.23 -12.49
N ALA A 96 -0.31 14.90 -12.35
CA ALA A 96 -1.07 14.26 -11.28
C ALA A 96 -0.45 14.56 -9.91
N ALA A 97 0.88 14.46 -9.77
CA ALA A 97 1.59 14.82 -8.54
C ALA A 97 1.38 16.29 -8.16
N ARG A 98 1.43 17.21 -9.12
CA ARG A 98 1.11 18.64 -8.91
C ARG A 98 -0.30 18.84 -8.40
N SER A 99 -1.29 18.21 -9.06
CA SER A 99 -2.70 18.28 -8.68
C SER A 99 -2.93 17.75 -7.27
N LEU A 100 -2.33 16.61 -6.93
CA LEU A 100 -2.39 16.03 -5.59
C LEU A 100 -1.78 16.97 -4.53
N CYS A 101 -0.56 17.46 -4.76
CA CYS A 101 0.12 18.34 -3.81
C CYS A 101 -0.67 19.64 -3.58
N ALA A 102 -1.20 20.24 -4.66
CA ALA A 102 -2.05 21.43 -4.55
C ALA A 102 -3.33 21.16 -3.74
N VAL A 103 -3.97 19.99 -3.91
CA VAL A 103 -5.13 19.59 -3.10
C VAL A 103 -4.76 19.38 -1.64
N LEU A 104 -3.66 18.68 -1.35
CA LEU A 104 -3.19 18.41 0.02
C LEU A 104 -2.86 19.72 0.75
N ILE A 105 -2.07 20.59 0.13
CA ILE A 105 -1.65 21.88 0.69
C ILE A 105 -2.88 22.75 0.95
N LYS A 106 -3.78 22.90 -0.03
CA LYS A 106 -4.99 23.72 0.12
C LYS A 106 -5.95 23.16 1.17
N ARG A 107 -6.21 21.84 1.15
CA ARG A 107 -7.20 21.20 2.02
C ARG A 107 -6.76 21.20 3.48
N TYR A 108 -5.49 20.92 3.72
CA TYR A 108 -4.94 20.81 5.07
C TYR A 108 -4.12 22.03 5.50
N LYS A 109 -4.11 23.10 4.70
CA LYS A 109 -3.41 24.36 4.99
C LYS A 109 -1.96 24.12 5.41
N LEU A 110 -1.27 23.29 4.63
CA LEU A 110 0.10 22.89 4.90
C LEU A 110 1.06 23.98 4.42
N ASP A 111 2.20 24.09 5.09
CA ASP A 111 3.35 24.78 4.52
C ASP A 111 3.89 23.96 3.32
N ASP A 112 4.44 24.64 2.32
CA ASP A 112 4.87 24.02 1.06
C ASP A 112 5.93 22.92 1.24
N ASN A 113 6.70 22.96 2.34
CA ASN A 113 7.76 22.00 2.65
C ASN A 113 7.29 20.80 3.49
N ALA A 114 6.01 20.77 3.90
CA ALA A 114 5.47 19.73 4.77
C ALA A 114 5.31 18.36 4.07
N LEU A 115 5.22 18.36 2.74
CA LEU A 115 5.10 17.14 1.95
C LEU A 115 6.47 16.54 1.63
N LEU A 116 6.51 15.22 1.54
CA LEU A 116 7.61 14.51 0.92
C LEU A 116 7.25 14.22 -0.55
N ILE A 117 7.88 14.91 -1.50
CA ILE A 117 7.58 14.74 -2.93
C ILE A 117 8.81 14.12 -3.58
N PHE A 118 8.64 12.97 -4.23
CA PHE A 118 9.74 12.29 -4.92
C PHE A 118 9.37 11.99 -6.36
N PHE A 119 10.29 12.22 -7.28
CA PHE A 119 10.31 11.44 -8.51
C PHE A 119 10.82 10.03 -8.18
N SER A 120 10.17 8.97 -8.68
CA SER A 120 10.46 7.60 -8.27
C SER A 120 11.78 7.03 -8.81
N GLY A 121 12.43 7.74 -9.74
CA GLY A 121 13.57 7.27 -10.51
C GLY A 121 13.18 6.55 -11.81
N SER A 122 11.88 6.43 -12.11
CA SER A 122 11.42 5.85 -13.37
C SER A 122 10.19 6.57 -13.94
N LYS A 123 8.98 6.09 -13.67
CA LYS A 123 7.76 6.48 -14.41
C LYS A 123 6.74 7.25 -13.58
N GLY A 124 7.02 7.44 -12.30
CA GLY A 124 6.03 7.89 -11.34
C GLY A 124 6.58 8.82 -10.27
N PHE A 125 5.68 9.22 -9.38
CA PHE A 125 5.97 10.08 -8.24
C PHE A 125 5.44 9.46 -6.96
N HIS A 126 6.13 9.71 -5.86
CA HIS A 126 5.66 9.36 -4.52
C HIS A 126 5.42 10.64 -3.72
N VAL A 127 4.24 10.78 -3.12
CA VAL A 127 3.92 11.90 -2.23
C VAL A 127 3.62 11.38 -0.83
N GLY A 128 4.29 11.90 0.19
CA GLY A 128 4.09 11.54 1.59
C GLY A 128 3.41 12.68 2.34
N LEU A 129 2.22 12.41 2.90
CA LEU A 129 1.51 13.31 3.82
C LEU A 129 1.89 12.97 5.27
N PRO A 130 2.35 13.94 6.09
CA PRO A 130 2.73 13.65 7.48
C PRO A 130 1.51 13.22 8.31
N THR A 131 1.57 12.03 8.90
CA THR A 131 0.46 11.51 9.71
C THR A 131 0.38 12.19 11.08
N ALA A 132 1.43 12.91 11.48
CA ALA A 132 1.40 13.80 12.64
C ALA A 132 0.31 14.89 12.56
N LEU A 133 -0.24 15.18 11.37
CA LEU A 133 -1.40 16.06 11.20
C LEU A 133 -2.67 15.52 11.87
N PHE A 134 -2.82 14.20 12.02
CA PHE A 134 -4.03 13.57 12.56
C PHE A 134 -3.74 12.43 13.55
N THR A 135 -2.46 12.20 13.84
CA THR A 135 -1.93 11.28 14.89
C THR A 135 -2.70 9.96 15.01
N PRO A 136 -2.78 9.16 13.94
CA PRO A 136 -3.49 7.89 13.97
C PRO A 136 -2.74 6.88 14.85
N GLY A 137 -3.48 6.05 15.57
CA GLY A 137 -2.90 4.93 16.32
C GLY A 137 -2.49 3.76 15.42
N ALA A 138 -1.49 2.99 15.85
CA ALA A 138 -1.15 1.73 15.21
C ALA A 138 -2.32 0.73 15.31
N SER A 139 -2.63 0.00 14.24
CA SER A 139 -3.67 -1.01 14.26
C SER A 139 -3.50 -2.04 13.15
N ALA A 140 -4.11 -3.22 13.29
CA ALA A 140 -4.08 -4.25 12.25
C ALA A 140 -4.82 -3.80 10.96
N THR A 141 -5.63 -2.76 11.04
CA THR A 141 -6.36 -2.16 9.90
C THR A 141 -5.79 -0.85 9.42
N TYR A 142 -4.71 -0.35 10.01
CA TYR A 142 -4.11 0.93 9.65
C TYR A 142 -3.89 1.08 8.15
N HIS A 143 -3.28 0.08 7.51
CA HIS A 143 -3.04 0.07 6.06
C HIS A 143 -4.32 0.22 5.21
N ARG A 144 -5.45 -0.33 5.68
CA ARG A 144 -6.74 -0.23 4.98
C ARG A 144 -7.38 1.15 5.17
N ILE A 145 -7.26 1.71 6.36
CA ILE A 145 -7.74 3.06 6.66
C ILE A 145 -6.92 4.07 5.85
N ALA A 146 -5.60 3.92 5.83
CA ALA A 146 -4.71 4.73 5.02
C ALA A 146 -5.04 4.63 3.53
N ARG A 147 -5.35 3.43 3.02
CA ARG A 147 -5.82 3.25 1.64
C ARG A 147 -7.10 4.04 1.38
N GLN A 148 -8.12 3.86 2.22
CA GLN A 148 -9.42 4.52 2.06
C GLN A 148 -9.29 6.05 2.09
N PHE A 149 -8.44 6.56 2.99
CA PHE A 149 -8.11 7.99 3.05
C PHE A 149 -7.45 8.46 1.76
N ALA A 150 -6.47 7.70 1.25
CA ALA A 150 -5.73 8.06 0.05
C ALA A 150 -6.60 8.04 -1.20
N GLU A 151 -7.46 7.03 -1.35
CA GLU A 151 -8.44 6.93 -2.44
C GLU A 151 -9.40 8.12 -2.41
N HIS A 152 -9.87 8.52 -1.22
CA HIS A 152 -10.71 9.72 -1.07
C HIS A 152 -10.00 10.99 -1.54
N VAL A 153 -8.76 11.23 -1.10
CA VAL A 153 -7.99 12.41 -1.50
C VAL A 153 -7.62 12.37 -2.98
N ALA A 154 -7.26 11.21 -3.51
CA ALA A 154 -6.97 11.02 -4.94
C ALA A 154 -8.20 11.34 -5.80
N ALA A 155 -9.40 10.94 -5.36
CA ALA A 155 -10.65 11.29 -6.02
C ALA A 155 -10.92 12.82 -6.00
N LEU A 156 -10.64 13.50 -4.89
CA LEU A 156 -10.72 14.97 -4.81
C LEU A 156 -9.74 15.65 -5.79
N ALA A 157 -8.55 15.08 -5.94
CA ALA A 157 -7.53 15.55 -6.88
C ALA A 157 -7.77 15.09 -8.33
N ARG A 158 -8.74 14.21 -8.57
CA ARG A 158 -9.06 13.60 -9.87
C ARG A 158 -7.84 12.92 -10.49
N ILE A 159 -7.10 12.18 -9.67
CA ILE A 159 -5.94 11.39 -10.09
C ILE A 159 -6.14 9.92 -9.71
N ASP A 160 -5.41 9.05 -10.40
CA ASP A 160 -5.27 7.65 -10.02
C ASP A 160 -4.00 7.45 -9.18
N ILE A 161 -4.06 6.49 -8.25
CA ILE A 161 -2.91 6.06 -7.43
C ILE A 161 -2.81 4.53 -7.43
N ASP A 162 -1.59 4.00 -7.35
CA ASP A 162 -1.37 2.57 -7.11
C ASP A 162 -1.66 2.23 -5.64
N THR A 163 -2.85 1.67 -5.42
CA THR A 163 -3.29 1.23 -4.09
C THR A 163 -2.55 0.00 -3.58
N GLY A 164 -1.73 -0.63 -4.41
CA GLY A 164 -0.83 -1.72 -4.03
C GLY A 164 0.11 -1.32 -2.90
N VAL A 165 0.48 -0.04 -2.77
CA VAL A 165 1.34 0.46 -1.69
C VAL A 165 0.77 0.16 -0.30
N TYR A 166 -0.55 -0.02 -0.18
CA TYR A 166 -1.27 -0.29 1.06
C TYR A 166 -1.34 -1.77 1.46
N ASP A 167 -0.56 -2.64 0.84
CA ASP A 167 -0.31 -3.97 1.41
C ASP A 167 0.47 -3.84 2.74
N ALA A 168 0.02 -4.54 3.78
CA ALA A 168 0.52 -4.33 5.15
C ALA A 168 2.04 -4.51 5.29
N VAL A 169 2.66 -5.35 4.46
CA VAL A 169 4.10 -5.64 4.46
C VAL A 169 4.76 -5.23 3.14
N ARG A 170 4.26 -4.14 2.54
CA ARG A 170 4.78 -3.60 1.27
C ARG A 170 6.21 -3.08 1.39
N ALA A 171 7.06 -3.52 0.47
CA ALA A 171 8.34 -2.88 0.19
C ALA A 171 8.13 -1.64 -0.69
N PHE A 172 8.79 -0.54 -0.34
CA PHE A 172 8.68 0.77 -0.99
C PHE A 172 10.07 1.35 -1.21
N ARG A 173 10.34 1.88 -2.40
CA ARG A 173 11.70 2.31 -2.77
C ARG A 173 12.20 3.37 -1.79
N ALA A 174 13.40 3.17 -1.25
CA ALA A 174 13.97 4.07 -0.26
C ALA A 174 14.33 5.43 -0.89
N PRO A 175 14.28 6.55 -0.15
CA PRO A 175 14.78 7.84 -0.63
C PRO A 175 16.19 7.73 -1.19
N ASN A 176 16.50 8.47 -2.25
CA ASN A 176 17.80 8.48 -2.94
C ASN A 176 18.28 7.13 -3.48
N SER A 177 17.56 6.02 -3.32
CA SER A 177 17.94 4.74 -3.90
C SER A 177 17.91 4.78 -5.42
N ARG A 178 18.94 4.20 -6.04
CA ARG A 178 19.07 4.05 -7.50
C ARG A 178 18.07 3.04 -8.06
N HIS A 179 17.35 3.42 -9.12
CA HIS A 179 16.45 2.55 -9.84
C HIS A 179 17.25 1.65 -10.81
N PRO A 180 17.06 0.31 -10.79
CA PRO A 180 17.98 -0.62 -11.46
C PRO A 180 17.96 -0.51 -12.99
N LYS A 181 16.80 -0.18 -13.59
CA LYS A 181 16.66 -0.14 -15.06
C LYS A 181 17.08 1.18 -15.69
N THR A 182 16.81 2.29 -15.01
CA THR A 182 17.01 3.66 -15.54
C THR A 182 18.31 4.26 -15.03
N GLY A 183 18.84 3.76 -13.91
CA GLY A 183 20.01 4.30 -13.25
C GLY A 183 19.78 5.62 -12.51
N LEU A 184 18.55 6.16 -12.54
CA LEU A 184 18.16 7.39 -11.85
C LEU A 184 17.80 7.10 -10.39
N HIS A 185 17.98 8.08 -9.52
CA HIS A 185 17.68 8.00 -8.09
C HIS A 185 16.24 8.43 -7.80
N LYS A 186 15.66 7.88 -6.71
CA LYS A 186 14.43 8.43 -6.12
C LYS A 186 14.74 9.77 -5.46
N ARG A 187 14.66 10.86 -6.23
CA ARG A 187 15.06 12.22 -5.80
C ARG A 187 13.88 13.00 -5.21
N ARG A 188 14.11 13.66 -4.08
CA ARG A 188 13.13 14.59 -3.46
C ARG A 188 13.09 15.88 -4.27
N PHE A 189 11.93 16.50 -4.34
CA PHE A 189 11.74 17.88 -4.79
C PHE A 189 10.90 18.65 -3.78
N GLU A 190 11.09 19.95 -3.72
CA GLU A 190 10.17 20.87 -3.04
C GLU A 190 8.92 21.12 -3.88
N PHE A 191 7.84 21.61 -3.26
CA PHE A 191 6.61 21.89 -3.99
C PHE A 191 6.78 22.98 -5.04
N ASP A 192 7.57 24.01 -4.75
CA ASP A 192 7.90 25.08 -5.71
C ASP A 192 8.62 24.52 -6.96
N GLU A 193 9.58 23.60 -6.76
CA GLU A 193 10.27 22.93 -7.86
C GLU A 193 9.31 22.09 -8.71
N LEU A 194 8.39 21.37 -8.06
CA LEU A 194 7.35 20.60 -8.75
C LEU A 194 6.42 21.50 -9.59
N LEU A 195 6.17 22.73 -9.16
CA LEU A 195 5.32 23.68 -9.90
C LEU A 195 6.04 24.32 -11.09
N HIS A 196 7.31 24.64 -10.95
CA HIS A 196 8.02 25.50 -11.90
C HIS A 196 8.98 24.75 -12.83
N LEU A 197 9.49 23.58 -12.43
CA LEU A 197 10.37 22.79 -13.27
C LEU A 197 9.58 21.99 -14.32
N LYS A 198 10.19 21.81 -15.48
CA LYS A 198 9.68 20.88 -16.50
C LYS A 198 10.00 19.44 -16.08
N THR A 199 9.17 18.49 -16.51
CA THR A 199 9.38 17.06 -16.25
C THR A 199 10.78 16.58 -16.65
N THR A 200 11.28 17.03 -17.81
CA THR A 200 12.63 16.69 -18.28
C THR A 200 13.71 17.13 -17.28
N ARG A 201 13.55 18.31 -16.67
CA ARG A 201 14.51 18.83 -15.69
C ARG A 201 14.50 18.02 -14.40
N LEU A 202 13.33 17.60 -13.92
CA LEU A 202 13.22 16.71 -12.75
C LEU A 202 13.91 15.37 -13.00
N VAL A 203 13.72 14.80 -14.19
CA VAL A 203 14.36 13.54 -14.62
C VAL A 203 15.88 13.69 -14.73
N GLU A 204 16.38 14.80 -15.30
CA GLU A 204 17.81 15.11 -15.35
C GLU A 204 18.43 15.22 -13.96
N LEU A 205 17.77 15.94 -13.05
CA LEU A 205 18.21 16.08 -11.67
C LEU A 205 18.28 14.70 -10.98
N ALA A 206 17.35 13.80 -11.27
CA ALA A 206 17.38 12.44 -10.71
C ALA A 206 18.60 11.60 -11.14
N ALA A 207 19.50 12.08 -12.01
CA ALA A 207 20.76 11.41 -12.33
C ALA A 207 21.70 11.29 -11.13
N THR A 208 21.59 12.16 -10.13
CA THR A 208 22.37 12.09 -8.89
C THR A 208 21.45 12.16 -7.66
N PRO A 209 21.80 11.47 -6.56
CA PRO A 209 21.06 11.61 -5.31
C PRO A 209 21.32 12.99 -4.71
N GLU A 210 20.37 13.47 -3.91
CA GLU A 210 20.48 14.74 -3.20
C GLU A 210 20.12 14.54 -1.73
N PRO A 211 21.05 14.77 -0.79
CA PRO A 211 20.76 14.63 0.61
C PRO A 211 19.79 15.73 1.06
N PHE A 212 18.86 15.38 1.95
CA PHE A 212 17.92 16.31 2.57
C PHE A 212 17.63 15.90 4.01
N ASP A 213 17.20 16.87 4.81
CA ASP A 213 16.74 16.60 6.18
C ASP A 213 15.30 16.09 6.19
N VAL A 214 15.03 15.11 7.05
CA VAL A 214 13.66 14.63 7.27
C VAL A 214 12.81 15.82 7.76
N PRO A 215 11.69 16.17 7.08
CA PRO A 215 10.90 17.32 7.48
C PRO A 215 10.44 17.21 8.94
N THR A 216 10.42 18.35 9.62
CA THR A 216 9.93 18.43 10.99
C THR A 216 8.45 18.07 11.06
N LYS A 217 8.03 17.47 12.17
CA LYS A 217 6.61 17.14 12.39
C LYS A 217 5.82 18.45 12.49
N PRO A 218 4.64 18.54 11.84
CA PRO A 218 3.70 19.64 12.08
C PRO A 218 3.43 19.83 13.58
N VAL A 219 3.36 21.08 14.00
CA VAL A 219 3.25 21.46 15.43
C VAL A 219 1.82 21.29 15.95
N ALA A 220 0.83 21.26 15.06
CA ALA A 220 -0.59 21.23 15.42
C ALA A 220 -1.36 20.16 14.64
N LEU A 221 -2.38 19.60 15.30
CA LEU A 221 -3.37 18.74 14.66
C LEU A 221 -4.19 19.53 13.63
N ASN A 222 -4.39 18.94 12.47
CA ASN A 222 -5.28 19.44 11.45
C ASN A 222 -6.65 18.76 11.58
N GLN A 223 -7.67 19.55 11.94
CA GLN A 223 -9.03 19.04 12.17
C GLN A 223 -9.66 18.42 10.91
N THR A 224 -9.37 18.98 9.72
CA THR A 224 -9.87 18.43 8.45
C THR A 224 -9.24 17.08 8.16
N ALA A 225 -7.93 16.94 8.32
CA ALA A 225 -7.23 15.67 8.14
C ALA A 225 -7.69 14.62 9.17
N ALA A 226 -7.92 15.03 10.42
CA ALA A 226 -8.46 14.15 11.46
C ALA A 226 -9.88 13.67 11.13
N SER A 227 -10.75 14.56 10.66
CA SER A 227 -12.10 14.21 10.19
C SER A 227 -12.05 13.23 9.01
N ASP A 228 -11.21 13.49 8.01
CA ASP A 228 -11.08 12.62 6.84
C ASP A 228 -10.56 11.23 7.23
N TRP A 229 -9.63 11.16 8.20
CA TRP A 229 -9.16 9.90 8.76
C TRP A 229 -10.26 9.15 9.51
N GLN A 230 -11.05 9.83 10.34
CA GLN A 230 -12.18 9.22 11.05
C GLN A 230 -13.25 8.68 10.10
N GLN A 231 -13.52 9.39 9.00
CA GLN A 231 -14.44 8.92 7.96
C GLN A 231 -13.91 7.66 7.27
N ALA A 232 -12.61 7.64 6.95
CA ALA A 232 -11.95 6.45 6.39
C ALA A 232 -12.01 5.25 7.35
N ASP A 233 -11.76 5.47 8.64
CA ASP A 233 -11.85 4.44 9.68
C ASP A 233 -13.27 3.89 9.81
N HIS A 234 -14.27 4.76 9.92
CA HIS A 234 -15.67 4.36 9.98
C HIS A 234 -16.08 3.54 8.74
N HIS A 235 -15.64 3.95 7.55
CA HIS A 235 -15.90 3.22 6.32
C HIS A 235 -15.30 1.80 6.37
N VAL A 236 -14.03 1.67 6.76
CA VAL A 236 -13.35 0.37 6.89
C VAL A 236 -14.02 -0.50 7.97
N ALA A 237 -14.41 0.08 9.10
CA ALA A 237 -15.12 -0.62 10.16
C ALA A 237 -16.46 -1.19 9.66
N LYS A 238 -17.25 -0.36 8.95
CA LYS A 238 -18.54 -0.78 8.37
C LYS A 238 -18.37 -1.89 7.33
N GLN A 239 -17.38 -1.77 6.43
CA GLN A 239 -17.09 -2.82 5.46
C GLN A 239 -16.72 -4.15 6.13
N ARG A 240 -15.92 -4.10 7.21
CA ARG A 240 -15.53 -5.30 7.97
C ARG A 240 -16.70 -5.92 8.71
N ALA A 241 -17.55 -5.11 9.35
CA ALA A 241 -18.75 -5.60 10.02
C ALA A 241 -19.66 -6.34 9.03
N ALA A 242 -19.98 -5.71 7.89
CA ALA A 242 -20.78 -6.32 6.84
C ALA A 242 -20.14 -7.60 6.27
N MET A 243 -18.80 -7.66 6.14
CA MET A 243 -18.11 -8.87 5.72
C MET A 243 -18.22 -10.01 6.74
N ARG A 244 -18.13 -9.70 8.05
CA ARG A 244 -18.30 -10.70 9.12
C ARG A 244 -19.72 -11.23 9.18
N GLU A 245 -20.72 -10.35 9.11
CA GLU A 245 -22.14 -10.72 9.08
C GLU A 245 -22.45 -11.64 7.91
N ARG A 246 -21.97 -11.30 6.69
CA ARG A 246 -22.12 -12.17 5.52
C ARG A 246 -21.50 -13.55 5.73
N ARG A 247 -20.28 -13.62 6.27
CA ARG A 247 -19.60 -14.89 6.55
C ARG A 247 -20.33 -15.73 7.59
N GLN A 248 -20.89 -15.10 8.62
CA GLN A 248 -21.71 -15.79 9.62
C GLN A 248 -23.00 -16.34 8.99
N ALA A 249 -23.68 -15.55 8.14
CA ALA A 249 -24.87 -16.01 7.42
C ALA A 249 -24.57 -17.23 6.55
N VAL A 250 -23.49 -17.20 5.77
CA VAL A 250 -23.04 -18.35 4.95
C VAL A 250 -22.71 -19.56 5.84
N GLY A 251 -21.95 -19.37 6.93
CA GLY A 251 -21.58 -20.45 7.85
C GLY A 251 -22.76 -21.09 8.57
N SER A 252 -23.80 -20.31 8.86
CA SER A 252 -25.06 -20.78 9.47
C SER A 252 -26.01 -21.49 8.50
N GLY A 253 -25.69 -21.51 7.20
CA GLY A 253 -26.56 -22.10 6.18
C GLY A 253 -27.84 -21.28 5.92
N ALA A 254 -27.80 -19.96 6.16
CA ALA A 254 -28.93 -19.09 5.86
C ALA A 254 -29.33 -19.21 4.38
N THR A 255 -30.62 -19.43 4.12
CA THR A 255 -31.17 -19.67 2.77
C THR A 255 -30.94 -18.51 1.80
N ASP A 256 -30.76 -17.30 2.33
CA ASP A 256 -30.61 -16.07 1.55
C ASP A 256 -29.13 -15.68 1.36
N ALA A 257 -28.18 -16.51 1.81
CA ALA A 257 -26.77 -16.29 1.58
C ALA A 257 -26.45 -16.39 0.08
N THR A 258 -25.91 -15.31 -0.50
CA THR A 258 -25.62 -15.21 -1.94
C THR A 258 -24.15 -14.85 -2.19
N LEU A 259 -23.65 -15.18 -3.39
CA LEU A 259 -22.34 -14.72 -3.83
C LEU A 259 -22.31 -13.19 -3.88
N ASN A 260 -21.15 -12.63 -3.56
CA ASN A 260 -20.94 -11.19 -3.63
C ASN A 260 -21.19 -10.71 -5.06
N ARG A 261 -21.77 -9.52 -5.22
CA ARG A 261 -22.02 -8.89 -6.53
C ARG A 261 -20.77 -8.87 -7.42
N ALA A 262 -19.61 -8.56 -6.85
CA ALA A 262 -18.34 -8.57 -7.58
C ALA A 262 -17.93 -9.98 -8.07
N THR A 263 -18.23 -11.04 -7.32
CA THR A 263 -18.04 -12.43 -7.77
C THR A 263 -18.96 -12.75 -8.94
N LEU A 264 -20.23 -12.35 -8.85
CA LEU A 264 -21.20 -12.55 -9.93
C LEU A 264 -20.84 -11.75 -11.19
N GLU A 265 -20.36 -10.52 -11.03
CA GLU A 265 -19.88 -9.70 -12.15
C GLU A 265 -18.62 -10.30 -12.78
N PHE A 266 -17.66 -10.76 -11.99
CA PHE A 266 -16.46 -11.44 -12.49
C PHE A 266 -16.81 -12.69 -13.29
N LEU A 267 -17.74 -13.52 -12.81
CA LEU A 267 -18.20 -14.73 -13.53
C LEU A 267 -18.85 -14.38 -14.88
N ARG A 268 -19.50 -13.23 -14.99
CA ARG A 268 -20.21 -12.82 -16.22
C ARG A 268 -19.32 -12.09 -17.22
N GLN A 269 -18.38 -11.29 -16.74
CA GLN A 269 -17.68 -10.29 -17.55
C GLN A 269 -16.16 -10.33 -17.38
N GLY A 270 -15.64 -11.15 -16.48
CA GLY A 270 -14.23 -11.11 -16.10
C GLY A 270 -13.86 -9.80 -15.42
N ALA A 271 -12.64 -9.31 -15.68
CA ALA A 271 -12.09 -8.10 -15.10
C ALA A 271 -11.11 -7.40 -16.04
N THR A 272 -11.00 -6.08 -15.90
CA THR A 272 -10.06 -5.27 -16.67
C THR A 272 -8.62 -5.42 -16.15
N LYS A 273 -7.66 -4.99 -16.99
CA LYS A 273 -6.24 -4.95 -16.64
C LYS A 273 -6.03 -4.06 -15.41
N GLY A 274 -5.34 -4.59 -14.39
CA GLY A 274 -5.15 -3.94 -13.08
C GLY A 274 -5.85 -4.72 -11.96
N ASP A 275 -7.10 -5.12 -12.17
CA ASP A 275 -7.92 -5.75 -11.12
C ASP A 275 -8.08 -7.27 -11.26
N ARG A 276 -7.80 -7.82 -12.45
CA ARG A 276 -8.00 -9.25 -12.78
C ARG A 276 -7.48 -10.25 -11.75
N HIS A 277 -6.27 -10.07 -11.22
CA HIS A 277 -5.71 -10.98 -10.22
C HIS A 277 -6.46 -10.89 -8.90
N ARG A 278 -6.79 -9.66 -8.47
CA ARG A 278 -7.46 -9.38 -7.19
C ARG A 278 -8.90 -9.88 -7.22
N LEU A 279 -9.63 -9.60 -8.29
CA LEU A 279 -11.03 -10.02 -8.44
C LEU A 279 -11.16 -11.53 -8.61
N LEU A 280 -10.27 -12.18 -9.37
CA LEU A 280 -10.23 -13.64 -9.46
C LEU A 280 -10.00 -14.30 -8.10
N PHE A 281 -8.98 -13.84 -7.37
CA PHE A 281 -8.71 -14.32 -6.02
C PHE A 281 -9.92 -14.13 -5.10
N SER A 282 -10.55 -12.95 -5.15
CA SER A 282 -11.71 -12.63 -4.33
C SER A 282 -12.93 -13.48 -4.68
N ALA A 283 -13.14 -13.77 -5.96
CA ALA A 283 -14.21 -14.65 -6.44
C ALA A 283 -14.01 -16.08 -5.93
N ALA A 284 -12.79 -16.62 -6.05
CA ALA A 284 -12.45 -17.94 -5.53
C ALA A 284 -12.62 -18.04 -4.01
N ALA A 285 -12.17 -17.02 -3.26
CA ALA A 285 -12.34 -16.98 -1.81
C ALA A 285 -13.83 -16.94 -1.41
N ASN A 286 -14.67 -16.18 -2.13
CA ASN A 286 -16.10 -16.14 -1.88
C ASN A 286 -16.78 -17.46 -2.24
N LEU A 287 -16.40 -18.13 -3.33
CA LEU A 287 -16.89 -19.49 -3.64
C LEU A 287 -16.52 -20.49 -2.51
N ALA A 288 -15.32 -20.37 -1.94
CA ALA A 288 -14.89 -21.24 -0.83
C ALA A 288 -15.72 -21.04 0.45
N GLU A 289 -16.23 -19.83 0.71
CA GLU A 289 -17.18 -19.59 1.82
C GLU A 289 -18.43 -20.48 1.68
N PHE A 290 -18.86 -20.78 0.45
CA PHE A 290 -19.96 -21.71 0.14
C PHE A 290 -19.52 -23.18 0.01
N ARG A 291 -18.33 -23.53 0.49
CA ARG A 291 -17.75 -24.89 0.39
C ARG A 291 -17.65 -25.40 -1.05
N CYS A 292 -17.51 -24.49 -2.02
CA CYS A 292 -17.30 -24.85 -3.42
C CYS A 292 -16.01 -25.69 -3.55
N SER A 293 -16.11 -26.83 -4.23
CA SER A 293 -14.95 -27.69 -4.46
C SER A 293 -13.95 -27.00 -5.39
N ALA A 294 -12.66 -27.35 -5.26
CA ALA A 294 -11.63 -26.81 -6.15
C ALA A 294 -11.98 -27.05 -7.63
N ALA A 295 -12.43 -28.26 -7.97
CA ALA A 295 -12.84 -28.61 -9.33
C ALA A 295 -13.95 -27.68 -9.86
N LEU A 296 -14.98 -27.41 -9.05
CA LEU A 296 -16.07 -26.53 -9.45
C LEU A 296 -15.63 -25.06 -9.53
N ALA A 297 -14.80 -24.59 -8.60
CA ALA A 297 -14.27 -23.22 -8.64
C ALA A 297 -13.40 -22.98 -9.88
N HIS A 298 -12.55 -23.95 -10.25
CA HIS A 298 -11.79 -23.89 -11.51
C HIS A 298 -12.72 -23.89 -12.72
N ALA A 299 -13.75 -24.75 -12.74
CA ALA A 299 -14.71 -24.80 -13.84
C ALA A 299 -15.48 -23.47 -14.02
N LEU A 300 -15.83 -22.80 -12.92
CA LEU A 300 -16.59 -21.54 -12.95
C LEU A 300 -15.73 -20.31 -13.31
N LEU A 301 -14.47 -20.27 -12.85
CA LEU A 301 -13.68 -19.04 -12.91
C LEU A 301 -12.65 -18.99 -14.04
N THR A 302 -12.26 -20.15 -14.59
CA THR A 302 -11.12 -20.22 -15.52
C THR A 302 -11.37 -19.45 -16.81
N GLU A 303 -12.54 -19.60 -17.42
CA GLU A 303 -12.86 -18.96 -18.70
C GLU A 303 -12.80 -17.43 -18.58
N SER A 304 -13.59 -16.85 -17.66
CA SER A 304 -13.60 -15.39 -17.44
C SER A 304 -12.22 -14.84 -17.06
N ALA A 305 -11.41 -15.63 -16.36
CA ALA A 305 -10.05 -15.25 -16.00
C ALA A 305 -9.07 -15.24 -17.19
N LEU A 306 -9.16 -16.23 -18.07
CA LEU A 306 -8.38 -16.29 -19.31
C LEU A 306 -8.79 -15.16 -20.25
N ASP A 307 -10.08 -14.88 -20.36
CA ASP A 307 -10.62 -13.76 -21.16
C ASP A 307 -10.17 -12.39 -20.62
N SER A 308 -9.93 -12.31 -19.30
CA SER A 308 -9.30 -11.15 -18.65
C SER A 308 -7.78 -11.02 -18.94
N GLY A 309 -7.23 -11.92 -19.76
CA GLY A 309 -5.85 -11.94 -20.23
C GLY A 309 -4.83 -12.50 -19.23
N LEU A 310 -5.26 -13.31 -18.25
CA LEU A 310 -4.36 -14.03 -17.36
C LEU A 310 -3.79 -15.27 -18.04
N SER A 311 -2.54 -15.63 -17.72
CA SER A 311 -1.98 -16.90 -18.18
C SER A 311 -2.58 -18.09 -17.40
N PRO A 312 -2.62 -19.30 -17.98
CA PRO A 312 -3.18 -20.48 -17.30
C PRO A 312 -2.54 -20.77 -15.92
N SER A 313 -1.24 -20.50 -15.76
CA SER A 313 -0.54 -20.67 -14.49
C SER A 313 -0.93 -19.62 -13.45
N GLU A 314 -1.13 -18.36 -13.87
CA GLU A 314 -1.65 -17.31 -13.00
C GLU A 314 -3.08 -17.60 -12.56
N VAL A 315 -3.95 -18.03 -13.48
CA VAL A 315 -5.34 -18.40 -13.18
C VAL A 315 -5.37 -19.49 -12.12
N ARG A 316 -4.66 -20.60 -12.36
CA ARG A 316 -4.62 -21.73 -11.43
C ARG A 316 -4.17 -21.28 -10.04
N ARG A 317 -3.04 -20.57 -9.99
CA ARG A 317 -2.46 -20.07 -8.74
C ARG A 317 -3.43 -19.17 -7.98
N GLN A 318 -4.11 -18.24 -8.65
CA GLN A 318 -5.01 -17.30 -7.97
C GLN A 318 -6.26 -17.99 -7.42
N ILE A 319 -6.82 -18.94 -8.17
CA ILE A 319 -7.97 -19.73 -7.70
C ILE A 319 -7.57 -20.55 -6.47
N ASP A 320 -6.46 -21.30 -6.54
CA ASP A 320 -5.99 -22.14 -5.43
C ASP A 320 -5.65 -21.30 -4.19
N CYS A 321 -5.01 -20.14 -4.36
CA CYS A 321 -4.74 -19.22 -3.26
C CYS A 321 -6.04 -18.67 -2.63
N GLY A 322 -7.04 -18.33 -3.45
CA GLY A 322 -8.34 -17.84 -2.97
C GLY A 322 -9.08 -18.89 -2.15
N LEU A 323 -9.13 -20.13 -2.64
CA LEU A 323 -9.76 -21.26 -1.96
C LEU A 323 -9.11 -21.55 -0.60
N ASN A 324 -7.77 -21.58 -0.55
CA ASN A 324 -7.02 -21.91 0.67
C ASN A 324 -7.14 -20.83 1.76
N ARG A 325 -7.44 -19.57 1.40
CA ARG A 325 -7.62 -18.50 2.39
C ARG A 325 -8.83 -18.75 3.29
N ALA A 326 -9.94 -19.25 2.74
CA ALA A 326 -11.13 -19.55 3.52
C ALA A 326 -10.88 -20.68 4.53
N SER A 327 -10.07 -21.68 4.15
CA SER A 327 -9.70 -22.81 5.02
C SER A 327 -8.83 -22.39 6.22
N LEU A 328 -7.97 -21.38 6.07
CA LEU A 328 -7.10 -20.88 7.15
C LEU A 328 -7.84 -19.95 8.14
N GLU A 329 -8.85 -19.22 7.69
CA GLU A 329 -9.66 -18.33 8.56
C GLU A 329 -10.78 -19.10 9.30
N GLY A 330 -11.13 -20.32 8.87
CA GLY A 330 -12.13 -21.20 9.51
C GLY A 330 -11.59 -22.21 10.53
N GLY A 331 -10.26 -22.34 10.67
CA GLY A 331 -9.60 -23.37 11.49
C GLY A 331 -9.28 -22.99 12.93
N SER A 332 -9.81 -21.89 13.48
CA SER A 332 -9.54 -21.46 14.87
C SER A 332 -10.62 -21.86 15.89
N HIS A 333 -11.50 -22.80 15.54
CA HIS A 333 -12.42 -23.46 16.46
C HIS A 333 -12.23 -24.98 16.36
N ASP A 334 -11.04 -25.44 16.77
CA ASP A 334 -10.78 -26.70 17.48
C ASP A 334 -9.27 -26.96 17.49
N ARG A 335 -8.62 -26.46 18.55
CA ARG A 335 -7.57 -27.14 19.32
C ARG A 335 -7.05 -26.24 20.43
#